data_AF-A0A2S1X9T4-F1
#
_entry.id   AF-A0A2S1X9T4-F1
#
_cell.length_a   1.000
_cell.length_b   1.000
_cell.length_c   1.000
_cell.angle_alpha   90.00
_cell.angle_beta   90.00
_cell.angle_gamma   90.00
#
_symmetry.space_group_name_H-M   'P 1'
#
loop_
_entity.id
_entity.type
_entity.pdbx_description
1 polymer ?
#
loop_
_entity_poly.entity_id
_entity_poly.type
_entity_poly.pdbx_seq_one_letter_code
_entity_poly.pdbx_strand_id
1 'polypeptide(L)' 'IGGHGDSEAISVKSSDNTIRYNTLRNSRGEITLRHGNHNLIEADQVSATVECIYL' A
#
# COMPACT_ATOMS: atom_id res chain seq x y z
N ILE A 1 17.01 -13.65 7.77
CA ILE A 1 16.73 -12.43 6.97
C ILE A 1 15.91 -12.86 5.75
N GLY A 2 14.76 -12.23 5.52
CA GLY A 2 13.93 -12.53 4.34
C GLY A 2 12.64 -13.28 4.66
N GLY A 3 11.62 -12.51 5.01
CA GLY A 3 10.25 -12.97 5.22
C GLY A 3 9.33 -11.78 5.46
N HIS A 4 9.54 -10.68 4.74
CA HIS A 4 8.85 -9.42 4.97
C HIS A 4 7.95 -9.06 3.78
N GLY A 5 7.08 -10.00 3.39
CA GLY A 5 6.02 -9.74 2.40
C GLY A 5 6.51 -9.30 1.03
N ASP A 6 5.56 -9.16 0.10
CA ASP A 6 5.82 -8.48 -1.16
C ASP A 6 6.01 -6.98 -0.91
N SER A 7 6.80 -6.34 -1.77
CA SER A 7 6.87 -4.87 -1.89
C SER A 7 5.50 -4.23 -2.17
N GLU A 8 4.56 -4.98 -2.74
CA GLU A 8 3.21 -4.51 -3.07
C GLU A 8 2.19 -5.00 -2.03
N ALA A 9 1.69 -4.11 -1.18
CA ALA A 9 0.56 -4.42 -0.30
C ALA A 9 -0.75 -4.58 -1.10
N ILE A 10 -0.92 -3.80 -2.16
CA ILE A 10 -1.99 -3.94 -3.15
C ILE A 10 -1.37 -3.74 -4.53
N SER A 11 -1.42 -4.77 -5.38
CA SER A 11 -0.95 -4.69 -6.78
C SER A 11 -2.15 -4.70 -7.73
N VAL A 12 -2.46 -3.55 -8.32
CA VAL A 12 -3.53 -3.42 -9.32
C VAL A 12 -2.97 -3.78 -10.69
N LYS A 13 -3.59 -4.77 -11.34
CA LYS A 13 -3.16 -5.30 -12.64
C LYS A 13 -4.27 -5.28 -13.69
N SER A 14 -5.32 -4.50 -13.46
CA SER A 14 -6.48 -4.33 -14.34
C SER A 14 -6.85 -2.84 -14.43
N SER A 15 -7.72 -2.50 -15.39
CA SER A 15 -8.23 -1.13 -15.57
C SER A 15 -9.49 -0.88 -14.75
N ASP A 16 -9.83 0.40 -14.57
CA ASP A 16 -11.12 0.87 -14.02
C ASP A 16 -11.44 0.38 -12.60
N ASN A 17 -10.40 0.19 -11.76
CA ASN A 17 -10.58 -0.13 -10.34
C ASN A 17 -10.68 1.14 -9.50
N THR A 18 -11.50 1.08 -8.46
CA THR A 18 -11.58 2.11 -7.41
C THR A 18 -11.07 1.56 -6.09
N ILE A 19 -10.02 2.17 -5.56
CA ILE A 19 -9.47 1.87 -4.23
C ILE A 19 -9.71 3.11 -3.38
N ARG A 20 -10.54 2.97 -2.34
CA ARG A 20 -10.97 4.11 -1.54
C ARG A 20 -11.18 3.80 -0.08
N TYR A 21 -10.85 4.77 0.76
CA TYR A 21 -11.01 4.75 2.21
C TYR A 21 -10.32 3.56 2.90
N ASN A 22 -9.19 3.12 2.37
CA ASN A 22 -8.37 2.07 3.00
C ASN A 22 -7.32 2.65 3.94
N THR A 23 -6.99 1.90 4.99
CA THR A 23 -5.90 2.23 5.91
C THR A 23 -4.80 1.18 5.80
N LEU A 24 -3.63 1.58 5.32
CA LEU A 24 -2.43 0.75 5.37
C LEU A 24 -1.63 1.19 6.60
N ARG A 25 -1.57 0.34 7.62
CA ARG A 25 -0.90 0.61 8.90
C ARG A 25 0.20 -0.39 9.17
N ASN A 26 1.39 0.11 9.48
CA ASN A 26 2.57 -0.72 9.78
C ASN A 26 2.86 -1.76 8.67
N SER A 27 2.49 -1.41 7.44
CA SER A 27 2.80 -2.20 6.24
C SER A 27 4.12 -1.72 5.67
N ARG A 28 4.96 -2.66 5.25
CA ARG A 28 6.16 -2.38 4.45
C ARG A 28 5.90 -2.35 2.95
N GLY A 29 4.67 -2.67 2.53
CA GLY A 29 4.27 -2.72 1.14
C GLY A 29 3.43 -1.52 0.69
N GLU A 30 3.47 -1.25 -0.61
CA GLU A 30 2.87 -0.08 -1.28
C GLU A 30 1.50 -0.40 -1.94
N ILE A 31 0.71 0.63 -2.24
CA ILE A 31 -0.38 0.53 -3.22
C ILE A 31 0.22 0.82 -4.59
N THR A 32 0.29 -0.19 -5.46
CA THR A 32 0.93 -0.09 -6.77
C THR A 32 -0.08 -0.26 -7.89
N LEU A 33 -0.18 0.74 -8.76
CA LEU A 33 -0.87 0.64 -10.05
C LEU A 33 0.07 0.01 -11.08
N ARG A 34 0.25 -1.31 -10.99
CA ARG A 34 1.27 -2.02 -11.75
C ARG A 34 0.90 -2.19 -13.23
N HIS A 35 -0.36 -2.48 -13.53
CA HIS A 35 -0.91 -2.55 -14.90
C HIS A 35 -2.36 -2.05 -14.94
N GLY A 36 -2.86 -1.79 -16.16
CA GLY A 36 -4.19 -1.26 -16.39
C GLY A 36 -4.26 0.27 -16.32
N ASN A 37 -5.36 0.84 -16.82
CA ASN A 37 -5.57 2.29 -16.94
C ASN A 37 -6.82 2.75 -16.17
N HIS A 38 -6.97 4.06 -15.99
CA HIS A 38 -8.14 4.70 -15.36
C HIS A 38 -8.48 4.19 -13.95
N ASN A 39 -7.47 3.74 -13.21
CA ASN A 39 -7.65 3.40 -11.80
C ASN A 39 -7.74 4.67 -10.95
N LEU A 40 -8.66 4.68 -9.98
CA LEU A 40 -8.85 5.77 -9.03
C LEU A 40 -8.42 5.31 -7.63
N ILE A 41 -7.51 6.07 -7.01
CA ILE A 41 -7.15 5.96 -5.60
C ILE A 41 -7.66 7.22 -4.89
N GLU A 42 -8.57 7.08 -3.94
CA GLU A 42 -9.23 8.21 -3.28
C GLU A 42 -9.28 8.05 -1.75
N ALA A 43 -8.81 9.08 -1.03
CA ALA A 43 -8.93 9.18 0.42
C ALA A 43 -8.35 7.99 1.23
N ASP A 44 -7.35 7.31 0.66
CA ASP A 44 -6.59 6.26 1.36
C ASP A 44 -5.54 6.86 2.30
N GLN A 45 -5.36 6.24 3.47
CA GLN A 45 -4.39 6.65 4.49
C GLN A 45 -3.26 5.62 4.61
N VAL A 46 -2.02 6.04 4.32
CA VAL A 46 -0.82 5.22 4.54
C VAL A 46 -0.07 5.76 5.75
N SER A 47 0.10 4.93 6.78
CA SER A 47 0.72 5.31 8.05
C SER A 47 1.81 4.32 8.46
N ALA A 48 3.00 4.85 8.75
CA ALA A 48 4.10 4.11 9.36
C ALA A 48 4.14 4.38 10.87
N THR A 49 4.33 3.35 11.67
CA THR A 49 4.63 3.51 13.11
C THR A 49 6.13 3.78 13.25
N VAL A 50 6.51 4.91 13.85
CA VAL A 50 7.90 5.17 14.28
C VAL A 50 8.03 4.68 15.72
N GLU A 51 8.88 3.68 15.95
CA GLU A 51 9.27 3.29 17.29
C GLU A 51 10.52 4.07 17.70
N CYS A 52 10.43 4.89 18.76
CA CYS A 52 11.58 5.53 19.37
C CYS A 52 12.26 4.50 20.28
N ILE A 53 13.42 4.00 19.88
CA ILE A 53 14.24 3.12 20.72
C ILE A 53 15.04 4.01 21.67
N TYR A 54 14.70 3.99 22.97
CA TYR A 54 15.55 4.59 23.99
C TYR A 54 16.76 3.66 24.21
N LEU A 55 17.97 4.18 23.99
CA LEU A 55 19.26 3.52 24.26
C LEU A 55 19.63 3.65 25.75
#